data_AF-A0A420KDG8-F1
#
_entry.id   AF-A0A420KDG8-F1
#
_cell.length_a   1.000
_cell.length_b   1.000
_cell.length_c   1.000
_cell.angle_alpha   90.00
_cell.angle_beta   90.00
_cell.angle_gamma   90.00
#
_symmetry.space_group_name_H-M   'P 1'
#
loop_
_entity.id
_entity.type
_entity.pdbx_description
1 polymer ?
#
loop_
_entity_poly.entity_id
_entity_poly.type
_entity_poly.pdbx_seq_one_letter_code
_entity_poly.pdbx_strand_id
1 'polypeptide(L)'
;MSQIPDDAAFQQFTIRRKKDLQRIARATRGECQLDDVVNEAWIMACGLRANDGSCLDLLDADSQHQLISYLFQRLVRYTDQKVRHAVRLDHAPKGGEHDKDVHPLAYLLVSDDGRDALDELMERETEAALESSLAEQGSLAVAYVRLLRHFGNNMSAVADHLRVSRSYAYRRCARARWLAIHARHIPIPVSEKFIPGPWRSFRLHRPQVQLAFDFDDESLF
;
A
#
# COMPACT_ATOMS: atom_id res chain seq x y z
N MET A 1 -12.16 26.99 -40.19
CA MET A 1 -10.80 26.78 -40.70
C MET A 1 -9.86 27.56 -39.80
N SER A 2 -9.10 26.85 -38.96
CA SER A 2 -8.19 27.44 -37.98
C SER A 2 -6.92 27.90 -38.70
N GLN A 3 -6.76 29.21 -38.87
CA GLN A 3 -5.51 29.77 -39.39
C GLN A 3 -4.47 29.67 -38.29
N ILE A 4 -3.52 28.75 -38.46
CA ILE A 4 -2.36 28.59 -37.59
C ILE A 4 -1.46 29.82 -37.81
N PRO A 5 -0.97 30.49 -36.75
CA PRO A 5 0.00 31.58 -36.91
C PRO A 5 1.24 31.09 -37.67
N ASP A 6 1.77 31.93 -38.56
CA ASP A 6 2.94 31.57 -39.37
C ASP A 6 4.17 31.33 -38.47
N ASP A 7 4.77 30.15 -38.58
CA ASP A 7 5.88 29.71 -37.73
C ASP A 7 7.10 30.64 -37.87
N ALA A 8 7.32 31.17 -39.09
CA ALA A 8 8.39 32.13 -39.36
C ALA A 8 8.17 33.48 -38.63
N ALA A 9 6.92 33.94 -38.54
CA ALA A 9 6.57 35.17 -37.84
C ALA A 9 6.75 35.02 -36.32
N PHE A 10 6.43 33.85 -35.78
CA PHE A 10 6.63 33.56 -34.36
C PHE A 10 8.10 33.44 -33.97
N GLN A 11 8.95 32.84 -34.81
CA GLN A 11 10.39 32.84 -34.58
C GLN A 11 10.98 34.26 -34.55
N GLN A 12 10.51 35.15 -35.43
CA GLN A 12 10.93 36.55 -35.38
C GLN A 12 10.44 37.27 -34.11
N PHE A 13 9.21 37.00 -33.67
CA PHE A 13 8.68 37.52 -32.41
C PHE A 13 9.53 37.08 -31.20
N THR A 14 9.84 35.79 -31.09
CA THR A 14 10.62 35.26 -29.96
C THR A 14 12.03 35.85 -29.91
N ILE A 15 12.66 36.08 -31.06
CA ILE A 15 13.96 36.76 -31.14
C ILE A 15 13.85 38.23 -30.71
N ARG A 16 12.88 38.98 -31.28
CA ARG A 16 12.71 40.43 -31.01
C ARG A 16 12.32 40.71 -29.55
N ARG A 17 11.47 39.86 -28.97
CA ARG A 17 10.89 40.04 -27.63
C ARG A 17 11.49 39.12 -26.58
N LYS A 18 12.64 38.50 -26.86
CA LYS A 18 13.36 37.60 -25.93
C LYS A 18 13.56 38.19 -24.54
N LYS A 19 13.91 39.47 -24.44
CA LYS A 19 14.11 40.16 -23.15
C LYS A 19 12.83 40.26 -22.33
N ASP A 20 11.69 40.50 -22.99
CA ASP A 20 10.39 40.61 -22.34
C ASP A 20 9.90 39.23 -21.86
N LEU A 21 10.11 38.18 -22.68
CA LEU A 21 9.82 36.79 -22.30
C LEU A 21 10.70 36.33 -21.12
N GLN A 22 11.99 36.67 -21.12
CA GLN A 22 12.89 36.42 -19.99
C GLN A 22 12.43 37.16 -18.72
N ARG A 23 11.93 38.38 -18.86
CA ARG A 23 11.38 39.14 -17.74
C ARG A 23 10.16 38.45 -17.14
N ILE A 24 9.28 37.88 -17.98
CA ILE A 24 8.13 37.10 -17.53
C ILE A 24 8.59 35.84 -16.78
N ALA A 25 9.51 35.06 -17.35
CA ALA A 25 10.06 33.86 -16.69
C ALA A 25 10.73 34.17 -15.34
N ARG A 26 11.40 35.32 -15.22
CA ARG A 26 11.95 35.77 -13.93
C ARG A 26 10.87 36.21 -12.94
N ALA A 27 9.80 36.83 -13.44
CA ALA A 27 8.69 37.29 -12.61
C ALA A 27 7.89 36.12 -12.01
N THR A 28 7.94 34.93 -12.60
CA THR A 28 7.37 33.70 -12.04
C THR A 28 8.25 33.04 -10.97
N ARG A 29 9.32 33.71 -10.50
CA ARG A 29 10.21 33.22 -9.42
C ARG A 29 10.76 31.80 -9.63
N GLY A 30 10.96 31.40 -10.89
CA GLY A 30 11.46 30.07 -11.25
C GLY A 30 10.37 29.01 -11.41
N GLU A 31 9.09 29.39 -11.47
CA GLU A 31 8.01 28.46 -11.77
C GLU A 31 8.02 28.02 -13.24
N CYS A 32 8.34 28.93 -14.15
CA CYS A 32 8.42 28.70 -15.58
C CYS A 32 9.81 29.01 -16.09
N GLN A 33 10.38 28.13 -16.91
CA GLN A 33 11.56 28.41 -17.69
C GLN A 33 11.21 29.22 -18.94
N LEU A 34 12.23 29.73 -19.63
CA LEU A 34 12.01 30.50 -20.86
C LEU A 34 11.24 29.69 -21.90
N ASP A 35 11.55 28.40 -22.05
CA ASP A 35 10.91 27.52 -23.03
C ASP A 35 9.42 27.32 -22.70
N ASP A 36 9.06 27.23 -21.42
CA ASP A 36 7.66 27.16 -20.99
C ASP A 36 6.89 28.42 -21.37
N VAL A 37 7.51 29.60 -21.19
CA VAL A 37 6.92 30.89 -21.56
C VAL A 37 6.75 31.00 -23.08
N VAL A 38 7.70 30.46 -23.86
CA VAL A 38 7.61 30.42 -25.33
C VAL A 38 6.49 29.48 -25.79
N ASN A 39 6.39 28.29 -25.20
CA ASN A 39 5.29 27.35 -25.51
C ASN A 39 3.92 27.93 -25.16
N GLU A 40 3.79 28.57 -24.01
CA GLU A 40 2.54 29.24 -23.63
C GLU A 40 2.24 30.43 -24.55
N ALA A 41 3.26 31.18 -25.00
CA ALA A 41 3.07 32.25 -25.97
C ALA A 41 2.53 31.72 -27.29
N TRP A 42 3.01 30.57 -27.76
CA TRP A 42 2.51 29.91 -28.96
C TRP A 42 1.06 29.47 -28.80
N ILE A 43 0.72 28.80 -27.69
CA ILE A 43 -0.65 28.36 -27.39
C ILE A 43 -1.59 29.57 -27.32
N MET A 44 -1.16 30.67 -26.68
CA MET A 44 -1.95 31.89 -26.61
C MET A 44 -2.12 32.56 -27.97
N ALA A 45 -1.08 32.62 -28.80
CA ALA A 45 -1.16 33.15 -30.15
C ALA A 45 -2.13 32.33 -31.03
N CYS A 46 -2.21 31.01 -30.82
CA CYS A 46 -3.17 30.15 -31.52
C CYS A 46 -4.62 30.34 -31.02
N GLY A 47 -4.80 30.67 -29.73
CA GLY A 47 -6.11 30.83 -29.10
C GLY A 47 -6.69 32.25 -29.16
N LEU A 48 -5.84 33.27 -29.21
CA LEU A 48 -6.23 34.67 -29.27
C LEU A 48 -6.69 35.02 -30.68
N ARG A 49 -8.00 35.15 -30.85
CA ARG A 49 -8.58 35.86 -31.99
C ARG A 49 -8.58 37.35 -31.67
N ALA A 50 -8.10 38.17 -32.60
CA ALA A 50 -8.26 39.61 -32.51
C ALA A 50 -9.76 39.96 -32.45
N ASN A 51 -10.10 41.15 -31.91
CA ASN A 51 -11.49 41.62 -31.79
C ASN A 51 -12.26 41.59 -33.13
N ASP A 52 -11.55 41.62 -34.25
CA ASP A 52 -12.10 41.60 -35.61
C ASP A 52 -12.27 40.17 -36.18
N GLY A 53 -12.05 39.12 -35.39
CA GLY A 53 -12.16 37.72 -35.81
C GLY A 53 -10.95 37.17 -36.58
N SER A 54 -9.96 38.02 -36.85
CA SER A 54 -8.68 37.68 -37.50
C SER A 54 -7.66 37.08 -36.53
N CYS A 55 -6.71 36.31 -37.06
CA CYS A 55 -5.54 35.85 -36.31
C CYS A 55 -4.68 37.05 -35.88
N LEU A 56 -4.03 36.94 -34.72
CA LEU A 56 -3.17 37.98 -34.17
C LEU A 56 -1.93 38.14 -35.04
N ASP A 57 -1.69 39.36 -35.57
CA ASP A 57 -0.51 39.62 -36.40
C ASP A 57 0.74 39.75 -35.50
N LEU A 58 1.61 38.73 -35.54
CA LEU A 58 2.83 38.70 -34.74
C LEU A 58 3.92 39.63 -35.26
N LEU A 59 3.77 40.23 -36.44
CA LEU A 59 4.69 41.24 -36.98
C LEU A 59 4.34 42.66 -36.51
N ASP A 60 3.08 42.89 -36.12
CA ASP A 60 2.58 44.15 -35.61
C ASP A 60 3.01 44.40 -34.15
N ALA A 61 3.44 45.62 -33.85
CA ALA A 61 3.99 45.97 -32.54
C ALA A 61 2.92 46.04 -31.44
N ASP A 62 1.71 46.47 -31.77
CA ASP A 62 0.61 46.59 -30.81
C ASP A 62 0.07 45.20 -30.44
N SER A 63 -0.09 44.35 -31.45
CA SER A 63 -0.46 42.94 -31.29
C SER A 63 0.54 42.17 -30.42
N GLN A 64 1.85 42.36 -30.64
CA GLN A 64 2.90 41.81 -29.77
C GLN A 64 2.78 42.30 -28.32
N HIS A 65 2.48 43.58 -28.11
CA HIS A 65 2.36 44.15 -26.76
C HIS A 65 1.15 43.59 -26.02
N GLN A 66 0.04 43.40 -26.72
CA GLN A 66 -1.15 42.73 -26.17
C GLN A 66 -0.83 41.29 -25.77
N LEU A 67 -0.18 40.51 -26.65
CA LEU A 67 0.21 39.13 -26.36
C LEU A 67 1.10 39.03 -25.12
N ILE A 68 2.12 39.89 -25.01
CA ILE A 68 3.02 39.95 -23.84
C ILE A 68 2.26 40.33 -22.57
N SER A 69 1.32 41.27 -22.66
CA SER A 69 0.51 41.69 -21.51
C SER A 69 -0.41 40.57 -21.03
N TYR A 70 -1.03 39.83 -21.95
CA TYR A 70 -1.84 38.64 -21.62
C TYR A 70 -1.00 37.51 -21.04
N LEU A 71 0.18 37.25 -21.60
CA LEU A 71 1.16 36.30 -21.04
C LEU A 71 1.53 36.66 -19.61
N PHE A 72 1.85 37.93 -19.37
CA PHE A 72 2.18 38.40 -18.02
C PHE A 72 0.99 38.24 -17.07
N GLN A 73 -0.22 38.60 -17.49
CA GLN A 73 -1.40 38.39 -16.64
C GLN A 73 -1.65 36.91 -16.36
N ARG A 74 -1.58 36.05 -17.37
CA ARG A 74 -1.84 34.62 -17.22
C ARG A 74 -0.79 33.95 -16.34
N LEU A 75 0.50 34.16 -16.64
CA LEU A 75 1.61 33.48 -15.95
C LEU A 75 2.05 34.16 -14.64
N VAL A 76 1.70 35.44 -14.43
CA VAL A 76 2.15 36.20 -13.25
C VAL A 76 1.00 36.75 -12.42
N ARG A 77 -0.25 36.84 -12.91
CA ARG A 77 -1.39 37.28 -12.08
C ARG A 77 -2.40 36.17 -11.80
N TYR A 78 -2.68 35.31 -12.77
CA TYR A 78 -3.79 34.34 -12.71
C TYR A 78 -3.36 32.88 -12.54
N THR A 79 -2.09 32.53 -12.69
CA THR A 79 -1.51 31.28 -12.16
C THR A 79 -1.44 31.39 -10.64
N ASP A 80 -2.64 31.23 -10.10
CA ASP A 80 -3.07 30.89 -8.75
C ASP A 80 -2.16 31.35 -7.60
N GLN A 81 -2.65 32.35 -6.86
CA GLN A 81 -2.10 32.77 -5.58
C GLN A 81 -1.86 31.58 -4.63
N LYS A 82 -2.63 30.49 -4.78
CA LYS A 82 -2.46 29.24 -4.03
C LYS A 82 -1.20 28.46 -4.40
N VAL A 83 -0.82 28.42 -5.67
CA VAL A 83 0.41 27.74 -6.14
C VAL A 83 1.65 28.51 -5.70
N ARG A 84 1.59 29.85 -5.68
CA ARG A 84 2.69 30.71 -5.19
C ARG A 84 3.08 30.50 -3.74
N HIS A 85 2.13 30.05 -2.92
CA HIS A 85 2.36 29.69 -1.52
C HIS A 85 2.53 28.17 -1.32
N ALA A 86 2.36 27.37 -2.38
CA ALA A 86 2.57 25.94 -2.31
C ALA A 86 4.07 25.64 -2.21
N VAL A 87 4.40 24.71 -1.31
CA VAL A 87 5.77 24.28 -1.11
C VAL A 87 6.12 23.22 -2.16
N ARG A 88 7.19 23.47 -2.92
CA ARG A 88 7.68 22.53 -3.95
C ARG A 88 8.43 21.39 -3.31
N LEU A 89 7.92 20.17 -3.45
CA LEU A 89 8.55 18.95 -2.94
C LEU A 89 9.75 18.52 -3.78
N ASP A 90 9.75 18.85 -5.09
CA ASP A 90 10.80 18.45 -6.04
C ASP A 90 12.04 19.35 -5.99
N HIS A 91 12.00 20.42 -5.20
CA HIS A 91 13.12 21.36 -5.07
C HIS A 91 13.47 21.52 -3.60
N ALA A 92 14.65 21.01 -3.22
CA ALA A 92 15.19 21.30 -1.90
C ALA A 92 15.32 22.83 -1.72
N PRO A 93 14.90 23.39 -0.57
CA PRO A 93 15.06 24.81 -0.33
C PRO A 93 16.53 25.21 -0.43
N LYS A 94 16.81 26.27 -1.20
CA LYS A 94 18.17 26.82 -1.34
C LYS A 94 18.66 27.29 0.04
N GLY A 95 19.56 26.51 0.64
CA GLY A 95 20.16 26.82 1.94
C GLY A 95 20.48 25.61 2.82
N GLY A 96 20.01 24.41 2.49
CA GLY A 96 20.41 23.18 3.18
C GLY A 96 21.69 22.60 2.59
N GLU A 97 22.76 22.52 3.38
CA GLU A 97 24.07 21.93 3.03
C GLU A 97 24.04 20.40 2.85
N HIS A 98 22.89 19.82 2.54
CA HIS A 98 22.75 18.37 2.43
C HIS A 98 22.34 17.99 1.01
N ASP A 99 23.35 17.48 0.31
CA ASP A 99 23.42 17.14 -1.10
C ASP A 99 22.50 15.98 -1.54
N LYS A 100 21.57 15.51 -0.69
CA LYS A 100 20.69 14.35 -0.97
C LYS A 100 19.30 14.42 -0.34
N ASP A 101 18.85 15.60 0.07
CA ASP A 101 17.74 15.68 1.03
C ASP A 101 16.38 15.81 0.36
N VAL A 102 15.64 14.69 0.41
CA VAL A 102 14.19 14.61 0.31
C VAL A 102 13.57 15.79 1.09
N HIS A 103 12.63 16.50 0.47
CA HIS A 103 12.01 17.69 1.06
C HIS A 103 11.46 17.38 2.46
N PRO A 104 11.67 18.20 3.50
CA PRO A 104 11.26 17.89 4.88
C PRO A 104 9.75 17.64 5.04
N LEU A 105 8.94 18.21 4.15
CA LEU A 105 7.48 17.93 4.11
C LEU A 105 7.13 16.56 3.50
N ALA A 106 8.03 15.90 2.79
CA ALA A 106 7.77 14.57 2.24
C ALA A 106 7.54 13.55 3.37
N TYR A 107 8.19 13.71 4.52
CA TYR A 107 7.94 12.89 5.72
C TYR A 107 6.52 13.03 6.26
N LEU A 108 5.86 14.17 6.04
CA LEU A 108 4.45 14.38 6.43
C LEU A 108 3.46 13.75 5.46
N LEU A 109 3.91 13.41 4.25
CA LEU A 109 3.09 12.76 3.22
C LEU A 109 3.15 11.24 3.31
N VAL A 110 4.08 10.70 4.08
CA VAL A 110 4.15 9.28 4.38
C VAL A 110 3.01 8.96 5.36
N SER A 111 1.97 8.29 4.87
CA SER A 111 0.93 7.69 5.72
C SER A 111 1.45 6.41 6.39
N ASP A 112 0.93 6.08 7.57
CA ASP A 112 1.24 4.86 8.34
C ASP A 112 2.74 4.57 8.55
N ASP A 113 3.50 5.58 8.96
CA ASP A 113 4.94 5.47 9.31
C ASP A 113 5.83 4.92 8.17
N GLY A 114 5.33 4.86 6.94
CA GLY A 114 6.05 4.31 5.80
C GLY A 114 5.95 2.80 5.67
N ARG A 115 4.92 2.19 6.26
CA ARG A 115 4.60 0.79 5.99
C ARG A 115 4.30 0.60 4.51
N ASP A 116 4.97 -0.38 3.91
CA ASP A 116 4.66 -0.80 2.56
C ASP A 116 3.29 -1.49 2.57
N ALA A 117 2.38 -1.01 1.73
CA ALA A 117 1.07 -1.63 1.56
C ALA A 117 1.19 -3.09 1.12
N LEU A 118 2.27 -3.46 0.42
CA LEU A 118 2.56 -4.84 0.05
C LEU A 118 2.85 -5.70 1.28
N ASP A 119 3.67 -5.22 2.21
CA ASP A 119 4.02 -5.95 3.43
C ASP A 119 2.78 -6.20 4.29
N GLU A 120 1.90 -5.21 4.44
CA GLU A 120 0.64 -5.35 5.17
C GLU A 120 -0.30 -6.39 4.53
N LEU A 121 -0.37 -6.42 3.20
CA LEU A 121 -1.17 -7.41 2.47
C LEU A 121 -0.58 -8.82 2.60
N MET A 122 0.75 -8.95 2.56
CA MET A 122 1.44 -10.22 2.77
C MET A 122 1.20 -10.76 4.19
N GLU A 123 1.31 -9.91 5.21
CA GLU A 123 1.02 -10.29 6.60
C GLU A 123 -0.43 -10.82 6.73
N ARG A 124 -1.41 -10.10 6.18
CA ARG A 124 -2.81 -10.54 6.18
C ARG A 124 -3.03 -11.88 5.47
N GLU A 125 -2.38 -12.10 4.34
CA GLU A 125 -2.50 -13.37 3.60
C GLU A 125 -1.91 -14.53 4.40
N THR A 126 -0.77 -14.33 5.07
CA THR A 126 -0.17 -15.36 5.93
C THR A 126 -1.03 -15.70 7.15
N GLU A 127 -1.67 -14.69 7.76
CA GLU A 127 -2.60 -14.89 8.87
C GLU A 127 -3.83 -15.68 8.41
N ALA A 128 -4.44 -15.31 7.29
CA ALA A 128 -5.61 -15.98 6.72
C ALA A 128 -5.31 -17.44 6.33
N ALA A 129 -4.17 -17.70 5.69
CA ALA A 129 -3.74 -19.06 5.32
C ALA A 129 -3.59 -19.95 6.56
N LEU A 130 -3.02 -19.39 7.63
CA LEU A 130 -2.83 -20.13 8.87
C LEU A 130 -4.16 -20.31 9.64
N GLU A 131 -5.08 -19.35 9.60
CA GLU A 131 -6.43 -19.51 10.14
C GLU A 131 -7.24 -20.60 9.43
N SER A 132 -7.10 -20.69 8.09
CA SER A 132 -7.72 -21.75 7.27
C SER A 132 -7.16 -23.12 7.62
N SER A 133 -5.84 -23.27 7.73
CA SER A 133 -5.20 -24.52 8.14
C SER A 133 -5.68 -24.98 9.53
N LEU A 134 -5.83 -24.04 10.47
CA LEU A 134 -6.40 -24.31 11.78
C LEU A 134 -7.90 -24.67 11.69
N ALA A 135 -8.67 -24.08 10.77
CA ALA A 135 -10.11 -24.34 10.64
C ALA A 135 -10.42 -25.77 10.21
N GLU A 136 -9.61 -26.30 9.31
CA GLU A 136 -9.68 -27.68 8.81
C GLU A 136 -9.44 -28.70 9.94
N GLN A 137 -8.74 -28.29 11.00
CA GLN A 137 -8.31 -29.13 12.10
C GLN A 137 -9.20 -28.85 13.32
N GLY A 138 -10.37 -29.49 13.40
CA GLY A 138 -11.33 -29.41 14.52
C GLY A 138 -10.82 -29.98 15.86
N SER A 139 -9.55 -29.80 16.19
CA SER A 139 -8.89 -30.35 17.37
C SER A 139 -8.93 -29.40 18.56
N LEU A 140 -8.91 -29.97 19.77
CA LEU A 140 -8.80 -29.22 21.02
C LEU A 140 -7.53 -28.37 21.07
N ALA A 141 -6.43 -28.84 20.47
CA ALA A 141 -5.16 -28.10 20.46
C ALA A 141 -5.29 -26.78 19.67
N VAL A 142 -5.97 -26.85 18.52
CA VAL A 142 -6.25 -25.69 17.68
C VAL A 142 -7.18 -24.69 18.38
N ALA A 143 -8.22 -25.17 19.06
CA ALA A 143 -9.12 -24.31 19.82
C ALA A 143 -8.38 -23.48 20.88
N TYR A 144 -7.41 -24.09 21.58
CA TYR A 144 -6.58 -23.36 22.56
C TYR A 144 -5.65 -22.34 21.90
N VAL A 145 -5.07 -22.65 20.74
CA VAL A 145 -4.21 -21.71 20.01
C VAL A 145 -5.02 -20.50 19.52
N ARG A 146 -6.21 -20.73 18.98
CA ARG A 146 -7.15 -19.65 18.58
C ARG A 146 -7.55 -18.77 19.76
N LEU A 147 -7.91 -19.39 20.88
CA LEU A 147 -8.25 -18.67 22.11
C LEU A 147 -7.08 -17.81 22.59
N LEU A 148 -5.86 -18.34 22.59
CA LEU A 148 -4.67 -17.60 23.04
C LEU A 148 -4.40 -16.37 22.16
N ARG A 149 -4.58 -16.48 20.84
CA ARG A 149 -4.43 -15.37 19.91
C ARG A 149 -5.49 -14.30 20.08
N HIS A 150 -6.74 -14.70 20.29
CA HIS A 150 -7.83 -13.75 20.54
C HIS A 150 -7.55 -12.83 21.74
N PHE A 151 -6.87 -13.33 22.76
CA PHE A 151 -6.44 -12.55 23.93
C PHE A 151 -5.04 -11.94 23.80
N GLY A 152 -4.52 -11.77 22.58
CA GLY A 152 -3.22 -11.13 22.33
C GLY A 152 -2.04 -11.88 22.96
N ASN A 153 -2.10 -13.22 22.97
CA ASN A 153 -1.14 -14.11 23.64
C ASN A 153 -1.03 -13.90 25.17
N ASN A 154 -2.01 -13.25 25.81
CA ASN A 154 -2.04 -13.07 27.25
C ASN A 154 -2.73 -14.23 27.97
N MET A 155 -1.94 -15.15 28.53
CA MET A 155 -2.46 -16.33 29.25
C MET A 155 -3.25 -15.98 30.52
N SER A 156 -2.99 -14.82 31.14
CA SER A 156 -3.75 -14.39 32.32
C SER A 156 -5.20 -14.09 31.95
N ALA A 157 -5.40 -13.33 30.86
CA ALA A 157 -6.73 -13.02 30.33
C ALA A 157 -7.48 -14.29 29.88
N VAL A 158 -6.77 -15.25 29.29
CA VAL A 158 -7.35 -16.57 28.93
C VAL A 158 -7.80 -17.34 30.18
N ALA A 159 -6.99 -17.36 31.23
CA ALA A 159 -7.32 -18.06 32.47
C ALA A 159 -8.53 -17.43 33.18
N ASP A 160 -8.59 -16.10 33.21
CA ASP A 160 -9.71 -15.33 33.76
C ASP A 160 -10.99 -15.58 32.96
N HIS A 161 -10.91 -15.60 31.63
CA HIS A 161 -12.04 -15.89 30.74
C HIS A 161 -12.58 -17.31 30.92
N LEU A 162 -11.70 -18.31 31.04
CA LEU A 162 -12.06 -19.69 31.28
C LEU A 162 -12.42 -19.98 32.75
N ARG A 163 -12.26 -19.01 33.65
CA ARG A 163 -12.43 -19.14 35.12
C ARG A 163 -11.62 -20.29 35.71
N VAL A 164 -10.39 -20.46 35.23
CA VAL A 164 -9.43 -21.45 35.73
C VAL A 164 -8.19 -20.77 36.29
N SER A 165 -7.40 -21.48 37.10
CA SER A 165 -6.12 -20.94 37.55
C SER A 165 -5.14 -20.79 36.39
N ARG A 166 -4.30 -19.74 36.44
CA ARG A 166 -3.25 -19.50 35.45
C ARG A 166 -2.36 -20.72 35.23
N SER A 167 -1.94 -21.37 36.31
CA SER A 167 -1.10 -22.59 36.25
C SER A 167 -1.79 -23.73 35.50
N TYR A 168 -3.12 -23.87 35.64
CA TYR A 168 -3.89 -24.86 34.90
C TYR A 168 -3.99 -24.52 33.41
N ALA A 169 -4.24 -23.25 33.08
CA ALA A 169 -4.26 -22.77 31.69
C ALA A 169 -2.92 -23.02 30.97
N TYR A 170 -1.79 -22.70 31.61
CA TYR A 170 -0.45 -23.00 31.08
C TYR A 170 -0.23 -24.49 30.86
N ARG A 171 -0.61 -25.34 31.82
CA ARG A 171 -0.48 -26.80 31.70
C ARG A 171 -1.30 -27.33 30.52
N ARG A 172 -2.52 -26.83 30.33
CA ARG A 172 -3.40 -27.21 29.21
C ARG A 172 -2.85 -26.72 27.88
N CYS A 173 -2.33 -25.50 27.80
CA CYS A 173 -1.71 -24.96 26.60
C CYS A 173 -0.43 -25.73 26.22
N ALA A 174 0.42 -26.08 27.20
CA ALA A 174 1.60 -26.89 26.97
C ALA A 174 1.24 -28.28 26.43
N ARG A 175 0.21 -28.92 27.00
CA ARG A 175 -0.32 -30.20 26.51
C ARG A 175 -0.89 -30.09 25.10
N ALA A 176 -1.64 -29.02 24.81
CA ALA A 176 -2.17 -28.74 23.48
C ALA A 176 -1.05 -28.58 22.45
N ARG A 177 0.01 -27.82 22.78
CA ARG A 177 1.19 -27.65 21.93
C ARG A 177 1.92 -28.97 21.69
N TRP A 178 2.10 -29.76 22.74
CA TRP A 178 2.69 -31.09 22.63
C TRP A 178 1.88 -32.00 21.70
N LEU A 179 0.55 -32.01 21.84
CA LEU A 179 -0.33 -32.74 20.93
C LEU A 179 -0.25 -32.23 19.50
N ALA A 180 -0.21 -30.92 19.26
CA ALA A 180 -0.08 -30.37 17.91
C ALA A 180 1.21 -30.80 17.20
N ILE A 181 2.31 -30.98 17.96
CA ILE A 181 3.61 -31.43 17.41
C ILE A 181 3.60 -32.95 17.14
N HIS A 182 2.99 -33.75 18.01
CA HIS A 182 3.14 -35.21 17.99
C HIS A 182 1.94 -35.96 17.41
N ALA A 183 0.74 -35.37 17.42
CA ALA A 183 -0.44 -36.01 16.88
C ALA A 183 -0.40 -35.91 15.35
N ARG A 184 -0.18 -37.06 14.70
CA ARG A 184 -0.51 -37.21 13.28
C ARG A 184 -2.02 -37.23 13.17
N HIS A 185 -2.61 -36.13 12.72
CA HIS A 185 -4.02 -36.10 12.40
C HIS A 185 -4.28 -37.15 11.31
N ILE A 186 -5.09 -38.15 11.61
CA ILE A 186 -5.72 -38.97 10.58
C ILE A 186 -6.79 -38.05 9.99
N PRO A 187 -6.67 -37.61 8.73
CA PRO A 187 -7.75 -36.89 8.09
C PRO A 187 -8.89 -37.90 7.96
N ILE A 188 -9.87 -37.81 8.86
CA ILE A 188 -11.13 -38.50 8.68
C ILE A 188 -11.95 -37.52 7.87
N PRO A 189 -12.09 -37.68 6.54
CA PRO A 189 -13.08 -36.91 5.81
C PRO A 189 -14.42 -37.33 6.40
N VAL A 190 -15.01 -36.43 7.19
CA VAL A 190 -16.37 -36.61 7.66
C VAL A 190 -17.23 -36.48 6.41
N SER A 191 -17.56 -37.61 5.80
CA SER A 191 -18.46 -37.64 4.64
C SER A 191 -19.74 -36.91 5.03
N GLU A 192 -20.26 -36.03 4.17
CA GLU A 192 -21.51 -35.29 4.40
C GLU A 192 -22.72 -36.21 4.68
N LYS A 193 -22.58 -37.51 4.40
CA LYS A 193 -23.57 -38.57 4.68
C LYS A 193 -23.33 -39.31 6.00
N PHE A 194 -22.40 -38.87 6.84
CA PHE A 194 -22.10 -39.51 8.11
C PHE A 194 -23.21 -39.25 9.12
N ILE A 195 -24.15 -40.18 9.20
CA ILE A 195 -25.12 -40.25 10.29
C ILE A 195 -24.48 -41.16 11.34
N PRO A 196 -24.05 -40.64 12.50
CA PRO A 196 -23.57 -41.50 13.58
C PRO A 196 -24.74 -42.41 13.98
N GLY A 197 -24.56 -43.71 13.80
CA GLY A 197 -25.54 -44.69 14.27
C GLY A 197 -25.75 -44.54 15.78
N PRO A 198 -26.90 -44.97 16.32
CA PRO A 198 -27.14 -44.96 17.76
C PRO A 198 -25.96 -45.63 18.46
N TRP A 199 -25.42 -44.98 19.50
CA TRP A 199 -24.25 -45.40 20.27
C TRP A 199 -24.41 -46.84 20.78
N ARG A 200 -24.13 -47.83 19.93
CA ARG A 200 -23.93 -49.20 20.36
C ARG A 200 -22.50 -49.27 20.88
N SER A 201 -22.34 -49.79 22.08
CA SER A 201 -21.02 -50.15 22.59
C SER A 201 -20.41 -51.17 21.64
N PHE A 202 -19.57 -50.73 20.71
CA PHE A 202 -18.76 -51.62 19.89
C PHE A 202 -17.77 -52.30 20.84
N ARG A 203 -18.13 -53.49 21.33
CA ARG A 203 -17.19 -54.36 22.04
C ARG A 203 -16.40 -55.09 20.99
N LEU A 204 -15.13 -54.71 20.82
CA LEU A 204 -14.14 -55.58 20.17
C LEU A 204 -14.11 -56.90 20.95
N HIS A 205 -14.72 -57.94 20.39
CA HIS A 205 -14.44 -59.31 20.82
C HIS A 205 -13.01 -59.62 20.36
N ARG A 206 -12.05 -59.37 21.25
CA ARG A 206 -10.71 -59.95 21.12
C ARG A 206 -10.85 -61.43 21.47
N PRO A 207 -10.57 -62.37 20.55
CA PRO A 207 -10.42 -63.76 20.96
C PRO A 207 -9.32 -63.81 22.02
N GLN A 208 -9.60 -64.47 23.14
CA GLN A 208 -8.58 -64.71 24.16
C GLN A 208 -7.57 -65.68 23.56
N VAL A 209 -6.44 -65.15 23.09
CA VAL A 209 -5.29 -65.96 22.71
C VAL A 209 -4.60 -66.35 24.01
N GLN A 210 -4.82 -67.57 24.46
CA GLN A 210 -4.07 -68.15 25.57
C GLN A 210 -2.66 -68.42 25.05
N LEU A 211 -1.69 -67.62 25.51
CA LEU A 211 -0.28 -67.87 25.25
C LEU A 211 0.11 -69.06 26.14
N ALA A 212 0.26 -70.24 25.54
CA ALA A 212 0.94 -71.34 26.19
C ALA A 212 2.41 -70.94 26.34
N PHE A 213 2.87 -70.81 27.59
CA PHE A 213 4.28 -70.71 27.88
C PHE A 213 4.76 -72.14 28.10
N ASP A 214 5.54 -72.67 27.15
CA ASP A 214 6.31 -73.89 27.38
C ASP A 214 7.45 -73.51 28.34
N PHE A 215 7.33 -73.95 29.59
CA PHE A 215 8.40 -73.88 30.57
C PHE A 215 9.16 -75.20 30.57
N ASP A 216 9.67 -75.61 29.41
CA ASP A 216 10.70 -76.63 29.34
C ASP A 216 12.04 -75.89 29.35
N ASP A 217 12.69 -75.84 30.51
CA ASP A 217 14.06 -76.34 30.63
C ASP A 217 14.58 -76.29 32.07
N GLU A 218 15.00 -77.48 32.51
CA GLU A 218 16.14 -77.77 33.40
C GLU A 218 16.14 -77.23 34.83
N SER A 219 15.65 -78.07 35.75
CA SER A 219 16.37 -78.28 37.01
C SER A 219 16.47 -79.78 37.30
N LEU A 220 17.55 -80.37 36.80
CA LEU A 220 18.08 -81.65 37.26
C LEU A 220 18.31 -81.56 38.78
N PHE A 221 17.73 -82.51 39.50
CA PHE A 221 18.05 -82.84 40.89
C PHE A 221 19.48 -83.38 41.01
#